data_AF-I0JUV3-F1
#
_entry.id   AF-I0JUV3-F1
#
_cell.length_a   1.000
_cell.length_b   1.000
_cell.length_c   1.000
_cell.angle_alpha   90.00
_cell.angle_beta   90.00
_cell.angle_gamma   90.00
#
_symmetry.space_group_name_H-M   'P 1'
#
loop_
_entity.id
_entity.type
_entity.pdbx_description
1 polymer ?
#
loop_
_entity_poly.entity_id
_entity_poly.type
_entity_poly.pdbx_seq_one_letter_code
_entity_poly.pdbx_strand_id
1 'polypeptide(L)'
;LPMAPTTELGELALGRIVLCAFVPWNGYNFEDSILISERIARDDVFTSIHIEEFEVMARDTKLGQEEITRDIPNVGEESLKNLDEAGIVYIGAEVNPGDILVGKVTPKGESPMTPEEKLLRAIFGEKASDVRDTSLKLPPGVAGTIVDVRVFSRRGVDKDERAMAIERAEIERLAKDRDDERGIQERAFLNRLREKLLGH
;
A
#
# COMPACT_ATOMS: atom_id res chain seq x y z
N LEU A 1 25.73 -1.95 4.41
CA LEU A 1 25.05 -1.59 3.14
C LEU A 1 24.02 -2.69 2.88
N PRO A 2 22.71 -2.39 2.83
CA PRO A 2 21.74 -3.39 2.43
C PRO A 2 22.08 -3.83 1.01
N MET A 3 22.27 -5.14 0.79
CA MET A 3 22.63 -5.68 -0.52
C MET A 3 21.54 -5.36 -1.53
N ALA A 4 21.94 -4.92 -2.73
CA ALA A 4 21.02 -4.68 -3.83
C ALA A 4 20.32 -6.00 -4.22
N PRO A 5 19.07 -5.95 -4.72
CA PRO A 5 18.42 -7.14 -5.26
C PRO A 5 19.32 -7.81 -6.29
N THR A 6 19.33 -9.15 -6.29
CA THR A 6 20.03 -9.95 -7.31
C THR A 6 21.57 -9.81 -7.25
N THR A 7 22.13 -9.44 -6.10
CA THR A 7 23.59 -9.40 -5.87
C THR A 7 23.96 -10.27 -4.67
N GLU A 8 25.01 -11.08 -4.81
CA GLU A 8 25.57 -11.89 -3.73
C GLU A 8 27.08 -11.63 -3.63
N LEU A 9 27.55 -11.21 -2.46
CA LEU A 9 28.98 -10.93 -2.19
C LEU A 9 29.66 -9.96 -3.17
N GLY A 10 28.88 -9.06 -3.79
CA GLY A 10 29.39 -8.09 -4.77
C GLY A 10 29.38 -8.60 -6.22
N GLU A 11 28.90 -9.83 -6.45
CA GLU A 11 28.69 -10.40 -7.78
C GLU A 11 27.21 -10.44 -8.14
N LEU A 12 26.90 -10.33 -9.44
CA LEU A 12 25.55 -10.40 -9.95
C LEU A 12 25.04 -11.85 -9.89
N ALA A 13 23.93 -12.09 -9.19
CA ALA A 13 23.32 -13.39 -8.99
C ALA A 13 21.87 -13.40 -9.51
N LEU A 14 21.71 -13.55 -10.83
CA LEU A 14 20.40 -13.49 -11.53
C LEU A 14 19.43 -14.64 -11.19
N GLY A 15 19.93 -15.74 -10.64
CA GLY A 15 19.12 -16.92 -10.37
C GLY A 15 19.85 -17.94 -9.50
N ARG A 16 19.30 -19.16 -9.45
CA ARG A 16 19.86 -20.26 -8.66
C ARG A 16 20.46 -21.33 -9.57
N ILE A 17 21.62 -21.86 -9.18
CA ILE A 17 22.21 -23.05 -9.80
C ILE A 17 21.46 -24.27 -9.27
N VAL A 18 20.96 -25.11 -10.17
CA VAL A 18 20.26 -26.36 -9.83
C VAL A 18 20.94 -27.56 -10.48
N LEU A 19 20.87 -28.71 -9.81
CA LEU A 19 21.35 -29.97 -10.37
C LEU A 19 20.39 -30.43 -11.47
N CYS A 20 20.90 -30.57 -12.69
CA CYS A 20 20.13 -31.01 -13.84
C CYS A 20 20.57 -32.41 -14.30
N ALA A 21 19.60 -33.25 -14.70
CA ALA A 21 19.85 -34.55 -15.29
C ALA A 21 19.27 -34.59 -16.71
N PHE A 22 20.11 -34.89 -17.70
CA PHE A 22 19.70 -35.01 -19.10
C PHE A 22 19.25 -36.44 -19.38
N VAL A 23 18.03 -36.78 -18.98
CA VAL A 23 17.41 -38.08 -19.20
C VAL A 23 15.97 -37.94 -19.67
N PRO A 24 15.48 -38.79 -20.60
CA PRO A 24 14.06 -38.83 -20.91
C PRO A 24 13.30 -39.36 -19.69
N TRP A 25 12.23 -38.68 -19.28
CA TRP A 25 11.46 -39.07 -18.10
C TRP A 25 9.97 -39.23 -18.42
N ASN A 26 9.57 -40.44 -18.83
CA ASN A 26 8.18 -40.82 -19.11
C ASN A 26 7.39 -39.82 -20.00
N GLY A 27 8.07 -39.08 -20.88
CA GLY A 27 7.46 -38.07 -21.75
C GLY A 27 7.10 -36.75 -21.07
N TYR A 28 7.36 -36.58 -19.77
CA TYR A 28 7.10 -35.31 -19.06
C TYR A 28 8.04 -34.17 -19.49
N ASN A 29 9.19 -34.49 -20.06
CA ASN A 29 10.12 -33.55 -20.66
C ASN A 29 10.12 -33.61 -22.19
N PHE A 30 8.94 -33.80 -22.79
CA PHE A 30 8.77 -33.77 -24.24
C PHE A 30 8.86 -32.34 -24.78
N GLU A 31 9.46 -32.18 -25.98
CA GLU A 31 9.79 -30.89 -26.58
C GLU A 31 10.59 -29.99 -25.63
N ASP A 32 10.03 -28.85 -25.24
CA ASP A 32 10.67 -27.83 -24.40
C ASP A 32 10.15 -27.89 -22.95
N SER A 33 9.44 -28.95 -22.58
CA SER A 33 8.89 -29.12 -21.23
C SER A 33 9.99 -29.41 -20.21
N ILE A 34 9.97 -28.70 -19.09
CA ILE A 34 10.92 -28.89 -17.99
C ILE A 34 10.20 -29.59 -16.84
N LEU A 35 10.74 -30.74 -16.42
CA LEU A 35 10.28 -31.43 -15.22
C LEU A 35 11.06 -30.92 -14.00
N ILE A 36 10.34 -30.39 -13.01
CA ILE A 36 10.90 -29.80 -11.80
C ILE A 36 10.62 -30.71 -10.61
N SER A 37 11.62 -30.91 -9.75
CA SER A 37 11.44 -31.64 -8.50
C SER A 37 10.57 -30.85 -7.52
N GLU A 38 9.65 -31.50 -6.82
CA GLU A 38 8.84 -30.88 -5.75
C GLU A 38 9.72 -30.19 -4.68
N ARG A 39 10.95 -30.67 -4.47
CA ARG A 39 11.92 -30.05 -3.56
C ARG A 39 12.18 -28.58 -3.89
N ILE A 40 12.21 -28.21 -5.17
CA ILE A 40 12.44 -26.83 -5.60
C ILE A 40 11.32 -25.90 -5.13
N ALA A 41 10.07 -26.38 -5.14
CA ALA A 41 8.93 -25.61 -4.64
C ALA A 41 8.91 -25.58 -3.11
N ARG A 42 9.24 -26.70 -2.45
CA ARG A 42 9.29 -26.78 -0.98
C ARG A 42 10.35 -25.88 -0.36
N ASP A 43 11.50 -25.75 -1.02
CA ASP A 43 12.65 -24.99 -0.53
C ASP A 43 12.61 -23.52 -1.02
N ASP A 44 11.49 -23.06 -1.59
CA ASP A 44 11.29 -21.69 -2.10
C ASP A 44 12.40 -21.18 -3.03
N VAL A 45 13.02 -22.08 -3.81
CA VAL A 45 14.24 -21.79 -4.58
C VAL A 45 14.02 -20.71 -5.63
N PHE A 46 12.83 -20.69 -6.24
CA PHE A 46 12.44 -19.73 -7.29
C PHE A 46 11.29 -18.82 -6.86
N THR A 47 11.04 -18.69 -5.56
CA THR A 47 10.00 -17.79 -5.04
C THR A 47 10.46 -16.34 -5.21
N SER A 48 9.62 -15.51 -5.84
CA SER A 48 9.88 -14.10 -6.10
C SER A 48 8.90 -13.18 -5.37
N ILE A 49 9.35 -11.99 -5.01
CA ILE A 49 8.52 -10.95 -4.40
C ILE A 49 8.06 -10.01 -5.51
N HIS A 50 6.75 -9.84 -5.65
CA HIS A 50 6.13 -8.89 -6.57
C HIS A 50 5.47 -7.78 -5.76
N ILE A 51 5.77 -6.52 -6.12
CA ILE A 51 5.17 -5.35 -5.49
C ILE A 51 4.33 -4.66 -6.55
N GLU A 52 3.03 -4.59 -6.33
CA GLU A 52 2.08 -3.89 -7.18
C GLU A 52 1.57 -2.63 -6.46
N GLU A 53 1.40 -1.55 -7.22
CA GLU A 53 0.89 -0.27 -6.73
C GLU A 53 -0.50 -0.04 -7.31
N PHE A 54 -1.47 0.19 -6.43
CA PHE A 54 -2.85 0.55 -6.80
C PHE A 54 -3.14 1.98 -6.37
N GLU A 55 -3.59 2.80 -7.30
CA GLU A 55 -3.93 4.20 -7.03
C GLU A 55 -5.43 4.44 -7.24
N VAL A 56 -6.03 5.19 -6.32
CA VAL A 56 -7.37 5.75 -6.48
C VAL A 56 -7.36 7.22 -6.10
N MET A 57 -8.10 8.02 -6.87
CA MET A 57 -8.30 9.42 -6.56
C MET A 57 -9.80 9.73 -6.45
N ALA A 58 -10.13 10.54 -5.43
CA ALA A 58 -11.42 11.17 -5.29
C ALA A 58 -11.44 12.47 -6.12
N ARG A 59 -12.49 12.66 -6.93
CA ARG A 59 -12.65 13.81 -7.81
C ARG A 59 -13.96 14.54 -7.54
N ASP A 60 -13.97 15.83 -7.81
CA ASP A 60 -15.21 16.61 -7.83
C ASP A 60 -15.97 16.30 -9.11
N THR A 61 -17.21 15.83 -8.96
CA THR A 61 -18.13 15.60 -10.06
C THR A 61 -19.18 16.70 -10.11
N LYS A 62 -19.94 16.79 -11.20
CA LYS A 62 -21.07 17.75 -11.31
C LYS A 62 -22.17 17.49 -10.29
N LEU A 63 -22.29 16.26 -9.79
CA LEU A 63 -23.33 15.84 -8.86
C LEU A 63 -22.90 15.98 -7.40
N GLY A 64 -21.61 16.23 -7.16
CA GLY A 64 -21.03 16.39 -5.83
C GLY A 64 -19.58 15.87 -5.78
N GLN A 65 -18.95 16.09 -4.64
CA GLN A 65 -17.60 15.62 -4.36
C GLN A 65 -17.60 14.12 -4.07
N GLU A 66 -16.66 13.38 -4.66
CA GLU A 66 -16.40 12.00 -4.24
C GLU A 66 -15.69 12.00 -2.89
N GLU A 67 -16.08 11.09 -2.01
CA GLU A 67 -15.52 10.99 -0.66
C GLU A 67 -14.86 9.62 -0.45
N ILE A 68 -13.77 9.62 0.30
CA ILE A 68 -13.12 8.39 0.79
C ILE A 68 -13.71 8.13 2.17
N THR A 69 -14.39 7.01 2.34
CA THR A 69 -15.11 6.68 3.57
C THR A 69 -15.29 5.17 3.71
N ARG A 70 -15.41 4.70 4.95
CA ARG A 70 -15.78 3.32 5.28
C ARG A 70 -17.28 3.06 5.09
N ASP A 71 -18.12 4.11 5.02
CA ASP A 71 -19.57 3.99 4.84
C ASP A 71 -19.93 3.74 3.36
N ILE A 72 -19.87 2.47 2.95
CA ILE A 72 -20.09 2.06 1.56
C ILE A 72 -21.44 1.33 1.46
N PRO A 73 -22.35 1.77 0.58
CA PRO A 73 -23.66 1.14 0.44
C PRO A 73 -23.54 -0.26 -0.19
N ASN A 74 -24.39 -1.20 0.25
CA ASN A 74 -24.48 -2.58 -0.26
C ASN A 74 -23.22 -3.44 -0.03
N VAL A 75 -22.38 -3.08 0.94
CA VAL A 75 -21.20 -3.86 1.34
C VAL A 75 -21.41 -4.44 2.74
N GLY A 76 -21.09 -5.72 2.93
CA GLY A 76 -21.20 -6.39 4.23
C GLY A 76 -20.05 -6.04 5.18
N GLU A 77 -20.27 -6.17 6.48
CA GLU A 77 -19.24 -5.88 7.51
C GLU A 77 -17.95 -6.67 7.32
N GLU A 78 -18.03 -7.90 6.77
CA GLU A 78 -16.86 -8.73 6.52
C GLU A 78 -15.87 -8.09 5.54
N SER A 79 -16.35 -7.39 4.52
CA SER A 79 -15.50 -6.68 3.56
C SER A 79 -14.93 -5.37 4.13
N LEU A 80 -15.55 -4.83 5.20
CA LEU A 80 -15.12 -3.61 5.88
C LEU A 80 -14.14 -3.90 7.03
N LYS A 81 -13.88 -5.17 7.36
CA LYS A 81 -13.03 -5.58 8.50
C LYS A 81 -11.59 -5.06 8.40
N ASN A 82 -11.09 -4.97 7.17
CA ASN A 82 -9.71 -4.58 6.87
C ASN A 82 -9.56 -3.07 6.65
N LEU A 83 -10.66 -2.30 6.68
CA LEU A 83 -10.65 -0.85 6.48
C LEU A 83 -10.59 -0.10 7.81
N ASP A 84 -9.87 1.01 7.79
CA ASP A 84 -9.78 1.95 8.89
C ASP A 84 -10.98 2.90 8.97
N GLU A 85 -10.97 3.78 9.97
CA GLU A 85 -12.02 4.80 10.15
C GLU A 85 -12.14 5.75 8.95
N ALA A 86 -11.04 5.96 8.21
CA ALA A 86 -11.02 6.77 7.00
C ALA A 86 -11.51 6.01 5.76
N GLY A 87 -11.68 4.68 5.83
CA GLY A 87 -12.02 3.84 4.69
C GLY A 87 -10.81 3.39 3.87
N ILE A 88 -9.62 3.31 4.48
CA ILE A 88 -8.38 2.86 3.84
C ILE A 88 -7.90 1.56 4.50
N VAL A 89 -7.35 0.64 3.72
CA VAL A 89 -6.81 -0.62 4.24
C VAL A 89 -5.61 -0.41 5.17
N TYR A 90 -5.53 -1.18 6.26
CA TYR A 90 -4.38 -1.13 7.17
C TYR A 90 -3.12 -1.78 6.56
N ILE A 91 -1.95 -1.23 6.90
CA ILE A 91 -0.65 -1.86 6.60
C ILE A 91 -0.55 -3.19 7.37
N GLY A 92 -0.14 -4.25 6.67
CA GLY A 92 -0.05 -5.61 7.21
C GLY A 92 -1.34 -6.44 7.04
N ALA A 93 -2.41 -5.88 6.47
CA ALA A 93 -3.60 -6.64 6.16
C ALA A 93 -3.34 -7.63 5.00
N GLU A 94 -3.76 -8.89 5.18
CA GLU A 94 -3.85 -9.86 4.10
C GLU A 94 -5.14 -9.64 3.32
N VAL A 95 -5.01 -9.46 2.01
CA VAL A 95 -6.11 -9.13 1.10
C VAL A 95 -6.23 -10.19 0.01
N ASN A 96 -7.48 -10.51 -0.32
CA ASN A 96 -7.86 -11.44 -1.36
C ASN A 96 -8.55 -10.72 -2.53
N PRO A 97 -8.63 -11.37 -3.70
CA PRO A 97 -9.42 -10.88 -4.82
C PRO A 97 -10.83 -10.40 -4.40
N GLY A 98 -11.17 -9.15 -4.73
CA GLY A 98 -12.46 -8.56 -4.40
C GLY A 98 -12.53 -7.81 -3.07
N ASP A 99 -11.51 -7.91 -2.21
CA ASP A 99 -11.42 -7.10 -1.00
C ASP A 99 -11.28 -5.60 -1.34
N ILE A 100 -11.87 -4.76 -0.50
CA ILE A 100 -11.84 -3.31 -0.67
C ILE A 100 -10.53 -2.79 -0.07
N LEU A 101 -9.70 -2.16 -0.90
CA LEU A 101 -8.45 -1.52 -0.49
C LEU A 101 -8.70 -0.08 -0.02
N VAL A 102 -9.57 0.64 -0.73
CA VAL A 102 -9.94 2.02 -0.41
C VAL A 102 -11.42 2.20 -0.72
N GLY A 103 -12.20 2.50 0.32
CA GLY A 103 -13.61 2.85 0.24
C GLY A 103 -13.78 4.20 -0.43
N LYS A 104 -14.49 4.23 -1.55
CA LYS A 104 -14.82 5.46 -2.28
C LYS A 104 -16.29 5.49 -2.63
N VAL A 105 -16.93 6.60 -2.33
CA VAL A 105 -18.34 6.82 -2.67
C VAL A 105 -18.48 8.01 -3.62
N THR A 106 -19.31 7.83 -4.64
CA THR A 106 -19.65 8.89 -5.59
C THR A 106 -21.13 9.26 -5.41
N PRO A 107 -21.46 10.55 -5.22
CA PRO A 107 -22.86 10.99 -5.17
C PRO A 107 -23.57 10.67 -6.51
N LYS A 108 -24.75 10.09 -6.41
CA LYS A 108 -25.64 9.82 -7.54
C LYS A 108 -26.68 10.92 -7.64
N GLY A 109 -27.02 11.29 -8.87
CA GLY A 109 -28.22 12.10 -9.10
C GLY A 109 -29.48 11.28 -8.85
N GLU A 110 -30.59 11.96 -8.55
CA GLU A 110 -31.90 11.31 -8.46
C GLU A 110 -32.26 10.66 -9.80
N SER A 111 -32.14 9.34 -9.88
CA SER A 111 -32.67 8.57 -11.00
C SER A 111 -34.17 8.33 -10.76
N PRO A 112 -35.04 8.59 -11.75
CA PRO A 112 -36.46 8.29 -11.63
C PRO A 112 -36.64 6.77 -11.45
N MET A 113 -37.10 6.37 -10.26
CA MET A 113 -37.36 4.96 -9.94
C MET A 113 -38.58 4.46 -10.70
N THR A 114 -38.52 3.23 -11.19
CA THR A 114 -39.68 2.60 -11.85
C THR A 114 -40.77 2.28 -10.82
N PRO A 115 -42.04 2.11 -11.25
CA PRO A 115 -43.12 1.71 -10.34
C PRO A 115 -42.80 0.43 -9.53
N GLU A 116 -42.06 -0.51 -10.11
CA GLU A 116 -41.63 -1.77 -9.49
C GLU A 116 -40.61 -1.52 -8.36
N GLU A 117 -39.62 -0.66 -8.58
CA GLU A 117 -38.64 -0.26 -7.55
C GLU A 117 -39.30 0.51 -6.41
N LYS A 118 -40.28 1.39 -6.72
CA LYS A 118 -41.08 2.08 -5.71
C LYS A 118 -41.87 1.11 -4.83
N LEU A 119 -42.44 0.07 -5.43
CA LEU A 119 -43.18 -0.96 -4.69
C LEU A 119 -42.23 -1.77 -3.80
N LEU A 120 -41.10 -2.24 -4.33
CA LEU A 120 -40.09 -2.95 -3.54
C LEU A 120 -39.61 -2.11 -2.36
N ARG A 121 -39.32 -0.83 -2.59
CA ARG A 121 -38.88 0.10 -1.54
C ARG A 121 -39.94 0.33 -0.47
N ALA A 122 -41.22 0.36 -0.85
CA ALA A 122 -42.31 0.49 0.10
C ALA A 122 -42.49 -0.77 0.97
N ILE A 123 -42.18 -1.96 0.42
CA ILE A 123 -42.29 -3.24 1.14
C ILE A 123 -41.09 -3.46 2.07
N PHE A 124 -39.86 -3.19 1.60
CA PHE A 124 -38.63 -3.46 2.35
C PHE A 124 -38.18 -2.27 3.21
N GLY A 125 -38.74 -1.07 3.01
CA GLY A 125 -38.36 0.13 3.77
C GLY A 125 -36.92 0.58 3.56
N GLU A 126 -36.22 0.04 2.56
CA GLU A 126 -34.83 0.41 2.27
C GLU A 126 -34.76 1.88 1.83
N LYS A 127 -33.89 2.65 2.49
CA LYS A 127 -33.55 3.99 2.02
C LYS A 127 -32.69 3.80 0.77
N ALA A 128 -33.02 4.49 -0.32
CA ALA A 128 -32.11 4.61 -1.44
C ALA A 128 -30.84 5.27 -0.92
N SER A 129 -29.69 4.66 -1.21
CA SER A 129 -28.43 5.34 -0.99
C SER A 129 -28.26 6.36 -2.09
N ASP A 130 -28.17 7.63 -1.71
CA ASP A 130 -27.89 8.73 -2.63
C ASP A 130 -26.43 8.69 -3.14
N VAL A 131 -25.67 7.69 -2.69
CA VAL A 131 -24.28 7.42 -3.04
C VAL A 131 -24.13 6.08 -3.77
N ARG A 132 -23.08 5.96 -4.58
CA ARG A 132 -22.63 4.72 -5.25
C ARG A 132 -21.28 4.30 -4.70
N ASP A 133 -21.12 3.00 -4.50
CA ASP A 133 -19.80 2.38 -4.36
C ASP A 133 -18.97 2.55 -5.66
N THR A 134 -17.86 3.28 -5.56
CA THR A 134 -16.81 3.42 -6.58
C THR A 134 -15.43 3.11 -5.99
N SER A 135 -15.41 2.26 -4.95
CA SER A 135 -14.24 1.87 -4.18
C SER A 135 -13.21 1.13 -5.02
N LEU A 136 -11.95 1.23 -4.60
CA LEU A 136 -10.85 0.45 -5.14
C LEU A 136 -10.90 -0.96 -4.54
N LYS A 137 -11.09 -1.97 -5.40
CA LYS A 137 -11.09 -3.39 -5.01
C LYS A 137 -9.88 -4.08 -5.63
N LEU A 138 -9.36 -5.09 -4.94
CA LEU A 138 -8.24 -5.87 -5.46
C LEU A 138 -8.70 -6.65 -6.71
N PRO A 139 -7.98 -6.57 -7.84
CA PRO A 139 -8.36 -7.25 -9.06
C PRO A 139 -8.31 -8.78 -8.90
N PRO A 140 -9.09 -9.52 -9.70
CA PRO A 140 -9.06 -10.98 -9.66
C PRO A 140 -7.68 -11.51 -10.04
N GLY A 141 -7.20 -12.51 -9.29
CA GLY A 141 -5.92 -13.18 -9.55
C GLY A 141 -4.72 -12.61 -8.78
N VAL A 142 -4.89 -11.53 -8.03
CA VAL A 142 -3.86 -10.97 -7.15
C VAL A 142 -4.27 -11.19 -5.70
N ALA A 143 -3.34 -11.65 -4.86
CA ALA A 143 -3.50 -11.79 -3.42
C ALA A 143 -2.17 -11.44 -2.75
N GLY A 144 -2.20 -10.90 -1.55
CA GLY A 144 -0.98 -10.53 -0.84
C GLY A 144 -1.22 -9.72 0.41
N THR A 145 -0.13 -9.14 0.93
CA THR A 145 -0.14 -8.32 2.13
C THR A 145 0.15 -6.87 1.78
N ILE A 146 -0.62 -5.94 2.37
CA ILE A 146 -0.37 -4.50 2.19
C ILE A 146 0.92 -4.11 2.91
N VAL A 147 1.89 -3.61 2.15
CA VAL A 147 3.21 -3.22 2.66
C VAL A 147 3.35 -1.72 2.96
N ASP A 148 2.69 -0.87 2.18
CA ASP A 148 2.76 0.59 2.30
C ASP A 148 1.44 1.21 1.83
N VAL A 149 1.05 2.33 2.44
CA VAL A 149 -0.15 3.10 2.09
C VAL A 149 0.22 4.57 2.12
N ARG A 150 -0.06 5.29 1.02
CA ARG A 150 0.23 6.72 0.90
C ARG A 150 -1.03 7.50 0.58
N VAL A 151 -1.29 8.52 1.38
CA VAL A 151 -2.44 9.42 1.19
C VAL A 151 -1.92 10.78 0.75
N PHE A 152 -2.37 11.22 -0.42
CA PHE A 152 -2.08 12.54 -0.95
C PHE A 152 -3.32 13.43 -0.89
N SER A 153 -3.32 14.40 0.03
CA SER A 153 -4.36 15.42 0.07
C SER A 153 -3.93 16.63 -0.76
N ARG A 154 -4.81 17.13 -1.63
CA ARG A 154 -4.58 18.42 -2.29
C ARG A 154 -4.59 19.51 -1.22
N ARG A 155 -3.51 20.29 -1.12
CA ARG A 155 -3.45 21.50 -0.27
C ARG A 155 -4.60 22.43 -0.65
N GLY A 156 -5.54 22.61 0.27
CA GLY A 156 -6.73 23.45 0.07
C GLY A 156 -7.85 23.27 1.11
N VAL A 157 -7.80 22.23 1.94
CA VAL A 157 -8.69 22.09 3.11
C VAL A 157 -7.97 22.65 4.34
N ASP A 158 -8.64 23.49 5.13
CA ASP A 158 -8.09 24.07 6.36
C ASP A 158 -7.44 22.97 7.21
N LYS A 159 -6.15 23.15 7.53
CA LYS A 159 -5.41 22.20 8.35
C LYS A 159 -6.05 22.16 9.74
N ASP A 160 -6.57 21.00 10.14
CA ASP A 160 -6.98 20.74 11.52
C ASP A 160 -5.86 21.10 12.51
N GLU A 161 -6.22 21.66 13.67
CA GLU A 161 -5.26 22.04 14.73
C GLU A 161 -4.29 20.92 15.11
N ARG A 162 -4.75 19.66 15.01
CA ARG A 162 -3.95 18.46 15.30
C ARG A 162 -2.83 18.24 14.28
N ALA A 163 -3.08 18.52 12.99
CA ALA A 163 -2.07 18.41 11.95
C ALA A 163 -0.97 19.47 12.12
N MET A 164 -1.35 20.70 12.51
CA MET A 164 -0.39 21.76 12.83
C MET A 164 0.44 21.46 14.08
N ALA A 165 -0.14 20.78 15.08
CA ALA A 165 0.58 20.38 16.29
C ALA A 165 1.65 19.31 15.98
N ILE A 166 1.32 18.32 15.14
CA ILE A 166 2.27 17.26 14.74
C ILE A 166 3.41 17.85 13.90
N GLU A 167 3.10 18.73 12.95
CA GLU A 167 4.10 19.38 12.10
C GLU A 167 5.05 20.27 12.92
N ARG A 168 4.54 20.99 13.94
CA ARG A 168 5.39 21.76 14.87
C ARG A 168 6.28 20.87 15.74
N ALA A 169 5.76 19.76 16.26
CA ALA A 169 6.55 18.83 17.05
C ALA A 169 7.69 18.20 16.22
N GLU A 170 7.42 17.86 14.96
CA GLU A 170 8.43 17.32 14.04
C GLU A 170 9.51 18.38 13.71
N ILE A 171 9.10 19.63 13.46
CA ILE A 171 10.03 20.75 13.24
C ILE A 171 10.92 20.99 14.47
N GLU A 172 10.35 20.93 15.68
CA GLU A 172 11.10 21.12 16.91
C GLU A 172 12.10 19.98 17.16
N ARG A 173 11.71 18.74 16.86
CA ARG A 173 12.60 17.58 16.92
C ARG A 173 13.76 17.71 15.92
N LEU A 174 13.47 18.04 14.66
CA LEU A 174 14.48 18.25 13.63
C LEU A 174 15.43 19.42 13.95
N ALA A 175 14.90 20.50 14.57
CA ALA A 175 15.72 21.62 15.02
C ALA A 175 16.68 21.21 16.14
N LYS A 176 16.21 20.40 17.09
CA LYS A 176 17.05 19.87 18.17
C LYS A 176 18.15 18.95 17.65
N ASP A 177 17.81 18.02 16.76
CA ASP A 177 18.80 17.11 16.15
C ASP A 177 19.87 17.90 15.37
N ARG A 178 19.47 18.94 14.62
CA ARG A 178 20.40 19.85 13.94
C ARG A 178 21.33 20.58 14.91
N ASP A 179 20.80 21.07 16.03
CA ASP A 179 21.59 21.81 17.01
C ASP A 179 22.56 20.90 17.77
N ASP A 180 22.15 19.66 18.05
CA ASP A 180 23.01 18.62 18.63
C ASP A 180 24.15 18.22 17.66
N GLU A 181 23.84 18.00 16.37
CA GLU A 181 24.84 17.74 15.34
C GLU A 181 25.84 18.89 15.21
N ARG A 182 25.34 20.14 15.18
CA ARG A 182 26.19 21.33 15.14
C ARG A 182 27.10 21.40 16.36
N GLY A 183 26.59 21.11 17.55
CA GLY A 183 27.37 21.08 18.79
C GLY A 183 28.43 19.99 18.81
N ILE A 184 28.19 18.84 18.17
CA ILE A 184 29.20 17.78 17.99
C ILE A 184 30.28 18.25 17.01
N GLN A 185 29.89 18.84 15.88
CA GLN A 185 30.82 19.34 14.87
C GLN A 185 31.71 20.48 15.39
N GLU A 186 31.14 21.44 16.12
CA GLU A 186 31.89 22.54 16.74
C GLU A 186 32.90 22.02 17.78
N ARG A 187 32.50 21.07 18.63
CA ARG A 187 33.42 20.44 19.59
C ARG A 187 34.55 19.68 18.90
N ALA A 188 34.23 18.90 17.86
CA ALA A 188 35.23 18.18 17.07
C ALA A 188 36.18 19.14 16.33
N PHE A 189 35.67 20.25 15.81
CA PHE A 189 36.47 21.29 15.18
C PHE A 189 37.39 21.99 16.19
N LEU A 190 36.88 22.39 17.36
CA LEU A 190 37.67 23.02 18.41
C LEU A 190 38.75 22.09 18.97
N ASN A 191 38.46 20.80 19.13
CA ASN A 191 39.45 19.82 19.55
C ASN A 191 40.58 19.67 18.51
N ARG A 192 40.25 19.57 17.22
CA ARG A 192 41.26 19.55 16.14
C ARG A 192 42.07 20.84 16.05
N LEU A 193 41.42 22.00 16.28
CA LEU A 193 42.10 23.29 16.30
C LEU A 193 43.06 23.38 17.49
N ARG A 194 42.63 22.92 18.67
CA ARG A 194 43.42 22.87 19.89
C ARG A 194 44.63 21.93 19.76
N GLU A 195 44.45 20.78 19.11
CA GLU A 195 45.53 19.82 18.83
C GLU A 195 46.60 20.45 17.91
N LYS A 196 46.18 21.15 16.85
CA LYS A 196 47.10 21.90 15.97
C LYS A 196 47.76 23.11 16.62
N LEU A 197 47.11 23.76 17.58
CA LEU A 197 47.64 24.95 18.26
C LEU A 197 48.55 24.61 19.46
N LEU A 198 48.34 23.47 20.12
CA LEU A 198 49.13 23.03 21.27
C LEU A 198 50.31 22.12 20.90
N GLY A 199 50.46 21.75 19.63
CA GLY A 199 51.72 21.25 19.07
C GLY A 199 52.28 20.00 19.76
N HIS A 200 51.66 18.86 19.51
CA HIS A 200 52.38 17.58 19.34
C HIS A 200 51.96 16.96 18.02
#